data_AF-A0A496B5X4-F1
#
_entry.id   AF-A0A496B5X4-F1
#
_cell.length_a   1.000
_cell.length_b   1.000
_cell.length_c   1.000
_cell.angle_alpha   90.00
_cell.angle_beta   90.00
_cell.angle_gamma   90.00
#
_symmetry.space_group_name_H-M   'P 1'
#
loop_
_entity.id
_entity.type
_entity.pdbx_description
1 polymer ?
#
loop_
_entity_poly.entity_id
_entity_poly.type
_entity_poly.pdbx_seq_one_letter_code
_entity_poly.pdbx_strand_id
1 'polypeptide(L)'
;MPHTNYQLSGEEMERFRRQGYLGPYVLCSPDEMRGMQPAIERVLETDAPDHGVREHNRHLDCPLIHELATHPAVVKRMAALYAPDLLLWRTNFFVKEPGAKEIPWHQDFLSFARR
;
A
#
# COMPACT_ATOMS: atom_id res chain seq x y z
N MET A 1 17.27 -18.16 -2.70
CA MET A 1 15.98 -17.52 -2.40
C MET A 1 14.91 -18.24 -3.21
N PRO A 2 13.83 -18.78 -2.61
CA PRO A 2 12.81 -19.44 -3.40
C PRO A 2 12.22 -18.43 -4.38
N HIS A 3 12.11 -18.83 -5.64
CA HIS A 3 11.53 -18.02 -6.71
C HIS A 3 10.02 -17.93 -6.48
N THR A 4 9.59 -17.02 -5.61
CA THR A 4 8.17 -16.83 -5.31
C THR A 4 7.52 -16.16 -6.52
N ASN A 5 6.82 -16.95 -7.33
CA ASN A 5 6.04 -16.42 -8.45
C ASN A 5 4.85 -15.64 -7.87
N TYR A 6 4.78 -14.33 -8.15
CA TYR A 6 3.73 -13.43 -7.67
C TYR A 6 2.68 -13.11 -8.75
N GLN A 7 2.60 -13.94 -9.79
CA GLN A 7 1.61 -13.79 -10.86
C GLN A 7 0.20 -14.15 -10.38
N LEU A 8 -0.78 -13.43 -10.92
CA LEU A 8 -2.19 -13.73 -10.71
C LEU A 8 -2.66 -14.79 -11.72
N SER A 9 -3.47 -15.74 -11.26
CA SER A 9 -4.12 -16.70 -12.14
C SER A 9 -5.23 -16.04 -12.97
N GLY A 10 -5.67 -16.71 -14.04
CA GLY A 10 -6.83 -16.27 -14.83
C GLY A 10 -8.09 -16.13 -13.97
N GLU A 11 -8.31 -17.03 -13.02
CA GLU A 11 -9.44 -16.99 -12.10
C GLU A 11 -9.35 -15.80 -11.13
N GLU A 12 -8.16 -15.49 -10.63
CA GLU A 12 -7.94 -14.32 -9.78
C GLU A 12 -8.21 -13.02 -10.56
N MET A 13 -7.78 -12.93 -11.81
CA MET A 13 -8.09 -11.77 -12.65
C MET A 13 -9.61 -11.62 -12.88
N GLU A 14 -10.31 -12.71 -13.15
CA GLU A 14 -11.78 -12.68 -13.31
C GLU A 14 -12.50 -12.30 -12.01
N ARG A 15 -12.02 -12.78 -10.86
CA ARG A 15 -12.58 -12.39 -9.56
C ARG A 15 -12.36 -10.89 -9.30
N PHE A 16 -11.18 -10.36 -9.61
CA PHE A 16 -10.92 -8.93 -9.49
C PHE A 16 -11.87 -8.10 -10.35
N ARG A 17 -12.08 -8.50 -11.62
CA ARG A 17 -13.01 -7.79 -12.53
C ARG A 17 -14.45 -7.76 -12.01
N ARG A 18 -14.91 -8.83 -11.36
CA ARG A 18 -16.27 -8.91 -10.82
C ARG A 18 -16.45 -8.23 -9.47
N GLN A 19 -15.45 -8.31 -8.59
CA GLN A 19 -15.59 -7.92 -7.18
C GLN A 19 -14.88 -6.61 -6.83
N GLY A 20 -13.92 -6.17 -7.64
CA GLY A 20 -13.14 -4.95 -7.41
C GLY A 20 -11.99 -5.11 -6.39
N TYR A 21 -11.73 -6.32 -5.87
CA TYR A 21 -10.64 -6.56 -4.92
C TYR A 21 -10.08 -8.00 -5.01
N LEU A 22 -8.86 -8.19 -4.48
CA LEU A 22 -8.20 -9.49 -4.31
C LEU A 22 -7.47 -9.55 -2.97
N GLY A 23 -7.34 -10.76 -2.42
CA GLY A 23 -6.61 -11.03 -1.18
C GLY A 23 -7.44 -11.87 -0.20
N PRO A 24 -6.92 -12.07 1.03
CA PRO A 24 -5.62 -11.58 1.51
C PRO A 24 -4.43 -12.29 0.84
N TYR A 25 -3.32 -11.58 0.67
CA TYR A 25 -2.03 -12.14 0.29
C TYR A 25 -1.01 -11.89 1.40
N VAL A 26 -0.15 -12.86 1.68
CA VAL A 26 0.94 -12.69 2.63
C VAL A 26 2.08 -11.91 1.96
N LEU A 27 2.46 -10.78 2.56
CA LEU A 27 3.61 -9.98 2.13
C LEU A 27 4.87 -10.41 2.87
N CYS A 28 4.79 -10.45 4.19
CA CYS A 28 5.82 -10.91 5.11
C CYS A 28 5.17 -11.67 6.28
N SER A 29 6.00 -12.36 7.06
CA SER A 29 5.56 -13.00 8.31
C SER A 29 5.14 -11.97 9.37
N PRO A 30 4.35 -12.39 10.37
CA PRO A 30 4.02 -11.53 11.50
C PRO A 30 5.24 -11.01 12.27
N ASP A 31 6.31 -11.80 12.37
CA ASP A 31 7.52 -11.41 13.11
C ASP A 31 8.36 -10.40 12.32
N GLU A 32 8.45 -10.54 11.00
CA GLU A 32 9.07 -9.52 10.14
C GLU A 32 8.31 -8.19 10.26
N MET A 33 6.97 -8.22 10.20
CA MET A 33 6.15 -7.01 10.38
C MET A 33 6.35 -6.38 11.76
N ARG A 34 6.36 -7.20 12.82
CA ARG A 34 6.64 -6.75 14.19
C ARG A 34 8.03 -6.14 14.33
N GLY A 35 9.03 -6.67 13.62
CA GLY A 35 10.37 -6.11 13.57
C GLY A 35 10.44 -4.75 12.88
N MET A 36 9.60 -4.50 11.88
CA MET A 36 9.51 -3.22 11.16
C MET A 36 8.68 -2.17 11.91
N GLN A 37 7.74 -2.59 12.76
CA GLN A 37 6.79 -1.71 13.45
C GLN A 37 7.44 -0.50 14.15
N PRO A 38 8.52 -0.63 14.96
CA PRO A 38 9.11 0.53 15.63
C PRO A 38 9.69 1.56 14.66
N ALA A 39 10.17 1.13 13.49
CA ALA A 39 10.67 2.05 12.47
C ALA A 39 9.52 2.79 11.77
N ILE A 40 8.41 2.09 11.52
CA ILE A 40 7.18 2.69 10.97
C ILE A 40 6.59 3.72 11.94
N GLU A 41 6.55 3.41 13.24
CA GLU A 41 6.06 4.34 14.26
C GLU A 41 6.91 5.61 14.33
N ARG A 42 8.26 5.50 14.32
CA ARG A 42 9.16 6.67 14.27
C ARG A 42 8.96 7.53 13.04
N VAL A 43 8.64 6.93 11.89
CA VAL A 43 8.29 7.70 10.68
C VAL A 43 7.08 8.57 10.98
N LEU A 44 6.00 8.01 11.55
CA LEU A 44 4.76 8.73 11.88
C LEU A 44 4.91 9.83 12.95
N GLU A 45 6.00 9.84 13.72
CA GLU A 45 6.33 10.91 14.68
C GLU A 45 6.95 12.15 14.03
N THR A 46 7.37 12.05 12.77
CA THR A 46 8.00 13.14 12.01
C THR A 46 7.07 13.71 10.94
N ASP A 47 7.35 14.94 10.50
CA ASP A 47 6.55 15.59 9.47
C ASP A 47 6.82 14.96 8.09
N ALA A 48 5.76 14.84 7.29
CA ALA A 48 5.85 14.34 5.93
C ALA A 48 6.59 15.34 5.03
N PRO A 49 7.27 14.87 3.97
CA PRO A 49 7.99 15.73 3.03
C PRO A 49 7.04 16.58 2.17
N ASP A 50 5.74 16.31 2.20
CA ASP A 50 4.72 16.99 1.42
C ASP A 50 3.43 17.28 2.21
N HIS A 51 2.65 18.24 1.69
CA HIS A 51 1.26 18.57 2.03
C HIS A 51 0.82 18.65 3.52
N GLY A 52 1.75 18.60 4.48
CA GLY A 52 1.52 18.81 5.92
C GLY A 52 0.76 17.69 6.64
N VAL A 53 0.57 16.52 6.02
CA VAL A 53 -0.14 15.38 6.64
C VAL A 53 0.85 14.23 6.85
N ARG A 54 1.15 13.92 8.12
CA ARG A 54 2.25 13.03 8.53
C ARG A 54 2.15 11.61 7.99
N GLU A 55 0.95 11.17 7.69
CA GLU A 55 0.61 9.85 7.21
C GLU A 55 0.79 9.69 5.69
N HIS A 56 0.96 10.80 4.97
CA HIS A 56 1.02 10.77 3.51
C HIS A 56 2.46 10.68 2.99
N ASN A 57 2.59 9.96 1.87
CA ASN A 57 3.74 9.96 0.97
C ASN A 57 5.11 9.71 1.63
N ARG A 58 5.11 8.91 2.70
CA ARG A 58 6.32 8.57 3.44
C ARG A 58 7.30 7.66 2.71
N HIS A 59 6.93 7.16 1.53
CA HIS A 59 7.88 6.54 0.61
C HIS A 59 8.88 7.55 0.03
N LEU A 60 8.60 8.86 0.11
CA LEU A 60 9.49 9.91 -0.39
C LEU A 60 10.66 10.22 0.57
N ASP A 61 10.49 9.98 1.87
CA ASP A 61 11.48 10.29 2.91
C ASP A 61 11.94 9.07 3.73
N CYS A 62 11.27 7.92 3.60
CA CYS A 62 11.64 6.69 4.30
C CYS A 62 11.87 5.50 3.35
N PRO A 63 13.11 4.98 3.25
CA PRO A 63 13.43 3.81 2.43
C PRO A 63 12.61 2.56 2.77
N LEU A 64 12.33 2.33 4.06
CA LEU A 64 11.50 1.20 4.50
C LEU A 64 10.09 1.26 3.91
N ILE A 65 9.48 2.44 3.88
CA ILE A 65 8.11 2.60 3.35
C ILE A 65 8.12 2.46 1.83
N HIS A 66 9.14 3.00 1.18
CA HIS A 66 9.36 2.78 -0.25
C HIS A 66 9.50 1.28 -0.56
N GLU A 67 10.38 0.56 0.14
CA GLU A 67 10.62 -0.88 -0.06
C GLU A 67 9.35 -1.73 0.14
N LEU A 68 8.54 -1.42 1.16
CA LEU A 68 7.26 -2.09 1.37
C LEU A 68 6.27 -1.82 0.23
N ALA A 69 6.15 -0.56 -0.20
CA ALA A 69 5.25 -0.16 -1.28
C ALA A 69 5.68 -0.73 -2.64
N THR A 70 6.99 -0.84 -2.88
CA THR A 70 7.58 -1.39 -4.11
C THR A 70 7.94 -2.86 -4.01
N HIS A 71 7.51 -3.57 -2.97
CA HIS A 71 7.86 -4.97 -2.77
C HIS A 71 7.45 -5.79 -4.00
N PRO A 72 8.28 -6.73 -4.51
CA PRO A 72 7.97 -7.47 -5.74
C PRO A 72 6.62 -8.21 -5.71
N ALA A 73 6.16 -8.63 -4.53
CA ALA A 73 4.85 -9.26 -4.35
C ALA A 73 3.67 -8.30 -4.61
N VAL A 74 3.85 -7.01 -4.37
CA VAL A 74 2.86 -5.97 -4.66
C VAL A 74 2.96 -5.60 -6.14
N VAL A 75 4.16 -5.17 -6.58
CA VAL A 75 4.38 -4.64 -7.94
C VAL A 75 4.03 -5.65 -9.01
N LYS A 76 4.39 -6.93 -8.87
CA LYS A 76 4.07 -7.94 -9.90
C LYS A 76 2.57 -8.22 -10.02
N ARG A 77 1.82 -8.18 -8.90
CA ARG A 77 0.36 -8.35 -8.94
C ARG A 77 -0.33 -7.12 -9.55
N MET A 78 0.15 -5.92 -9.19
CA MET A 78 -0.33 -4.68 -9.81
C MET A 78 -0.05 -4.66 -11.31
N ALA A 79 1.14 -5.10 -11.74
CA ALA A 79 1.53 -5.13 -13.15
C ALA A 79 0.68 -6.13 -13.96
N ALA A 80 0.26 -7.23 -13.35
CA ALA A 80 -0.67 -8.17 -13.96
C ALA A 80 -2.07 -7.57 -14.18
N LEU A 81 -2.50 -6.62 -13.34
CA LEU A 81 -3.80 -5.96 -13.46
C LEU A 81 -3.78 -4.71 -14.35
N TYR A 82 -2.69 -3.94 -14.31
CA TYR A 82 -2.62 -2.58 -14.86
C TYR A 82 -1.50 -2.36 -15.89
N ALA A 83 -0.86 -3.44 -16.37
CA ALA A 83 0.31 -3.43 -17.25
C ALA A 83 1.62 -3.02 -16.52
N PRO A 84 2.80 -3.19 -17.14
CA PRO A 84 4.08 -3.13 -16.42
C PRO A 84 4.54 -1.72 -16.04
N ASP A 85 4.05 -0.69 -16.73
CA ASP A 85 4.45 0.70 -16.51
C ASP A 85 3.63 1.33 -15.37
N LEU A 86 4.07 1.11 -14.14
CA LEU A 86 3.38 1.56 -12.92
C LEU A 86 4.05 2.79 -12.30
N LEU A 87 3.24 3.69 -11.73
CA LEU A 87 3.68 4.82 -10.94
C LEU A 87 3.18 4.70 -9.49
N LEU A 88 4.10 4.66 -8.53
CA LEU A 88 3.76 4.88 -7.12
C LEU A 88 3.58 6.37 -6.90
N TRP A 89 2.35 6.84 -7.01
CA TRP A 89 2.03 8.27 -6.88
C TRP A 89 1.62 8.68 -5.46
N ARG A 90 1.21 7.71 -4.62
CA ARG A 90 0.75 7.97 -3.26
C ARG A 90 0.93 6.77 -2.33
N THR A 91 1.28 7.04 -1.07
CA THR A 91 1.15 6.10 0.06
C THR A 91 0.44 6.78 1.21
N ASN A 92 -0.47 6.09 1.90
CA ASN A 92 -1.16 6.62 3.08
C ASN A 92 -1.12 5.60 4.21
N PHE A 93 -0.81 6.05 5.42
CA PHE A 93 -1.07 5.27 6.63
C PHE A 93 -2.53 5.45 7.09
N PHE A 94 -3.19 4.34 7.39
CA PHE A 94 -4.51 4.33 8.03
C PHE A 94 -4.35 3.95 9.51
N VAL A 95 -4.10 4.94 10.36
CA VAL A 95 -3.91 4.74 11.80
C VAL A 95 -5.27 4.74 12.52
N LYS A 96 -5.49 3.74 13.38
CA LYS A 96 -6.71 3.57 14.19
C LYS A 96 -6.36 3.35 15.65
N GLU A 97 -6.38 4.44 16.42
CA GLU A 97 -6.23 4.39 17.87
C GLU A 97 -7.45 3.73 18.54
N PRO A 98 -7.31 3.21 19.78
CA PRO A 98 -8.43 2.72 20.56
C PRO A 98 -9.55 3.77 20.65
N GLY A 99 -10.76 3.40 20.22
CA GLY A 99 -11.92 4.29 20.19
C GLY A 99 -11.99 5.24 18.98
N ALA A 100 -11.07 5.13 18.01
CA ALA A 100 -11.15 5.87 16.76
C ALA A 100 -12.44 5.54 16.00
N LYS A 101 -13.01 6.55 15.33
CA LYS A 101 -14.22 6.39 14.52
C LYS A 101 -13.98 5.42 13.37
N GLU A 102 -15.02 4.69 12.97
CA GLU A 102 -14.98 3.88 11.76
C GLU A 102 -14.77 4.73 10.50
N ILE A 103 -14.26 4.10 9.43
CA ILE A 103 -14.27 4.71 8.10
C ILE A 103 -15.60 4.28 7.46
N PRO A 104 -16.54 5.21 7.17
CA PRO A 104 -17.82 4.85 6.59
C PRO A 104 -17.63 4.32 5.17
N TRP A 105 -18.67 3.67 4.64
CA TRP A 105 -18.72 3.32 3.22
C TRP A 105 -18.56 4.57 2.35
N HIS A 106 -17.56 4.57 1.47
CA HIS A 106 -17.30 5.65 0.53
C HIS A 106 -16.58 5.09 -0.71
N GLN A 107 -16.57 5.88 -1.77
CA GLN A 107 -15.71 5.67 -2.94
C GLN A 107 -14.81 6.89 -3.07
N ASP A 108 -13.50 6.67 -2.99
CA ASP A 108 -12.53 7.72 -3.25
C ASP A 108 -12.49 8.01 -4.74
N PHE A 109 -12.58 9.28 -5.10
CA PHE A 109 -12.30 9.75 -6.43
C PHE A 109 -11.31 10.91 -6.33
N LEU A 110 -10.32 10.92 -7.22
CA LEU A 110 -9.40 12.04 -7.31
C LEU A 110 -10.08 13.15 -8.12
N SER A 111 -10.62 14.17 -7.44
CA SER A 111 -10.98 15.41 -8.12
C SER A 111 -9.72 16.26 -8.28
N PHE A 112 -9.17 16.30 -9.50
CA PHE A 112 -8.31 17.40 -9.86
C PHE A 112 -9.20 18.64 -9.95
N ALA A 113 -9.16 19.51 -8.94
CA ALA A 113 -9.54 20.89 -9.16
C ALA A 113 -8.58 21.42 -10.24
N ARG A 114 -9.09 21.60 -11.47
CA ARG A 114 -8.35 22.35 -12.50
C ARG A 114 -8.01 23.69 -11.89
N ARG A 115 -6.71 23.95 -11.68
CA ARG A 115 -6.22 25.31 -11.55
C ARG A 115 -6.21 25.95 -12.93
#